data_AF-A0A522DUX7-F1
#
_entry.id   AF-A0A522DUX7-F1
#
_cell.length_a   1.000
_cell.length_b   1.000
_cell.length_c   1.000
_cell.angle_alpha   90.00
_cell.angle_beta   90.00
_cell.angle_gamma   90.00
#
_symmetry.space_group_name_H-M   'P 1'
#
loop_
_entity.id
_entity.type
_entity.pdbx_description
1 polymer ?
#
loop_
_entity_poly.entity_id
_entity_poly.type
_entity_poly.pdbx_seq_one_letter_code
_entity_poly.pdbx_strand_id
1 'polypeptide(L)'
;MKKALIIFFIAGIAVTSCSKSSSNFSTDCSTAKSWSTDVSPIIQSSCTTNSGCHGTGSTHGPGALTSYAEVFNSRSAIRSAVASGTMPQNGSLSTAQKNAILCWVDSGATNN
;
A
#
# COMPACT_ATOMS: atom_id res chain seq x y z
N MET A 1 62.40 20.03 27.18
CA MET A 1 61.79 18.74 26.78
C MET A 1 60.48 18.61 27.53
N LYS A 2 59.36 18.95 26.88
CA LYS A 2 58.03 19.07 27.52
C LYS A 2 57.21 17.80 27.25
N LYS A 3 56.47 17.42 28.29
CA LYS A 3 55.86 16.11 28.54
C LYS A 3 54.69 15.81 27.59
N ALA A 4 54.45 14.52 27.42
CA ALA A 4 53.43 13.89 26.59
C ALA A 4 52.01 14.46 26.77
N LEU A 5 51.22 14.44 25.69
CA LEU A 5 49.76 14.58 25.75
C LEU A 5 49.12 13.60 24.77
N ILE A 6 48.60 12.51 25.33
CA ILE A 6 47.74 11.51 24.69
C ILE A 6 46.31 12.04 24.78
N ILE A 7 45.61 12.23 23.66
CA ILE A 7 44.14 12.18 23.61
C ILE A 7 43.73 11.50 22.30
N PHE A 8 43.41 10.21 22.37
CA PHE A 8 42.71 9.45 21.33
C PHE A 8 41.25 9.92 21.31
N PHE A 9 40.87 10.73 20.32
CA PHE A 9 39.47 11.11 20.11
C PHE A 9 38.79 10.05 19.23
N ILE A 10 38.32 8.97 19.85
CA ILE A 10 37.43 7.99 19.18
C ILE A 10 36.05 8.64 19.12
N ALA A 11 35.79 9.35 18.03
CA ALA A 11 34.45 9.80 17.69
C ALA A 11 33.65 8.57 17.18
N GLY A 12 32.89 7.96 18.08
CA GLY A 12 31.96 6.89 17.75
C GLY A 12 30.88 7.39 16.79
N ILE A 13 30.95 6.97 15.54
CA ILE A 13 29.86 7.14 14.57
C ILE A 13 28.75 6.18 14.99
N ALA A 14 27.71 6.72 15.63
CA ALA A 14 26.47 6.00 15.86
C ALA A 14 25.77 5.80 14.50
N VAL A 15 25.98 4.64 13.88
CA VAL A 15 25.16 4.19 12.75
C VAL A 15 23.76 3.83 13.28
N THR A 16 22.87 4.82 13.31
CA THR A 16 21.44 4.58 13.61
C THR A 16 20.83 3.89 12.39
N SER A 17 20.96 2.56 12.34
CA SER A 17 20.21 1.73 11.38
C SER A 17 18.74 1.79 11.77
N CYS A 18 18.00 2.71 11.15
CA CYS A 18 16.55 2.61 11.10
C CYS A 18 16.20 1.43 10.19
N SER A 19 16.14 0.22 10.76
CA SER A 19 15.48 -0.91 10.14
C SER A 19 14.02 -0.49 9.93
N LYS A 20 13.66 -0.16 8.69
CA LYS A 20 12.28 -0.01 8.25
C LYS A 20 11.62 -1.35 8.59
N SER A 21 10.90 -1.41 9.70
CA SER A 21 10.17 -2.62 10.11
C SER A 21 9.22 -2.97 8.96
N SER A 22 9.65 -3.92 8.13
CA SER A 22 8.81 -4.59 7.16
C SER A 22 7.77 -5.34 7.98
N SER A 23 6.65 -4.70 8.23
CA SER A 23 5.45 -5.37 8.68
C SER A 23 5.15 -6.42 7.62
N ASN A 24 5.53 -7.67 7.91
CA ASN A 24 5.19 -8.83 7.10
C ASN A 24 3.67 -8.97 7.15
N PHE A 25 2.98 -8.26 6.25
CA PHE A 25 1.54 -8.35 6.10
C PHE A 25 1.24 -9.74 5.54
N SER A 26 0.63 -10.58 6.37
CA SER A 26 0.11 -11.88 5.96
C SER A 26 -1.32 -11.68 5.48
N THR A 27 -1.59 -12.05 4.22
CA THR A 27 -2.93 -11.97 3.65
C THR A 27 -3.80 -13.10 4.20
N ASP A 28 -4.99 -12.77 4.72
CA ASP A 28 -5.96 -13.76 5.21
C ASP A 28 -7.21 -13.76 4.32
N CYS A 29 -7.40 -14.89 3.61
CA CYS A 29 -8.50 -15.13 2.68
C CYS A 29 -9.45 -16.25 3.16
N SER A 30 -9.51 -16.50 4.47
CA SER A 30 -10.41 -17.51 5.07
C SER A 30 -11.89 -17.26 4.76
N THR A 31 -12.27 -16.00 4.52
CA THR A 31 -13.62 -15.62 4.09
C THR A 31 -13.58 -15.06 2.68
N ALA A 32 -14.45 -15.57 1.81
CA ALA A 32 -14.63 -15.04 0.45
C ALA A 32 -15.00 -13.55 0.48
N LYS A 33 -14.49 -12.79 -0.49
CA LYS A 33 -14.70 -11.35 -0.61
C LYS A 33 -15.50 -11.04 -1.86
N SER A 34 -16.51 -10.18 -1.74
CA SER A 34 -17.35 -9.75 -2.86
C SER A 34 -16.94 -8.37 -3.36
N TRP A 35 -17.27 -8.08 -4.62
CA TRP A 35 -17.06 -6.75 -5.16
C TRP A 35 -17.95 -5.72 -4.45
N SER A 36 -19.26 -5.97 -4.40
CA SER A 36 -20.25 -4.98 -3.98
C SER A 36 -20.17 -4.63 -2.50
N THR A 37 -19.92 -5.63 -1.62
CA THR A 37 -19.93 -5.42 -0.16
C THR A 37 -18.56 -5.12 0.41
N ASP A 38 -17.51 -5.75 -0.10
CA ASP A 38 -16.18 -5.69 0.53
C ASP A 38 -15.22 -4.74 -0.17
N VAL A 39 -15.19 -4.74 -1.51
CA VAL A 39 -14.13 -4.06 -2.27
C VAL A 39 -14.56 -2.68 -2.77
N SER A 40 -15.72 -2.58 -3.40
CA SER A 40 -16.21 -1.34 -4.01
C SER A 40 -16.24 -0.17 -3.02
N PRO A 41 -16.73 -0.32 -1.77
CA PRO A 41 -16.71 0.77 -0.80
C PRO A 41 -15.29 1.25 -0.45
N ILE A 42 -14.30 0.35 -0.44
CA ILE A 42 -12.90 0.68 -0.16
C ILE A 42 -12.31 1.46 -1.34
N ILE A 43 -12.53 0.99 -2.57
CA ILE A 43 -12.05 1.68 -3.78
C ILE A 43 -12.63 3.10 -3.84
N GLN A 44 -13.94 3.24 -3.59
CA GLN A 44 -14.62 4.54 -3.65
C GLN A 44 -14.13 5.52 -2.58
N SER A 45 -13.90 5.04 -1.36
CA SER A 45 -13.49 5.90 -0.24
C SER A 45 -11.99 6.21 -0.22
N SER A 46 -11.15 5.31 -0.73
CA SER A 46 -9.69 5.36 -0.53
C SER A 46 -8.90 5.57 -1.82
N CYS A 47 -9.48 5.31 -3.00
CA CYS A 47 -8.78 5.40 -4.28
C CYS A 47 -9.36 6.49 -5.18
N THR A 48 -10.69 6.60 -5.28
CA THR A 48 -11.38 7.47 -6.24
C THR A 48 -11.71 8.86 -5.70
N THR A 49 -10.90 9.41 -4.80
CA THR A 49 -11.24 10.62 -4.03
C THR A 49 -11.27 11.90 -4.87
N ASN A 50 -10.48 11.98 -5.94
CA ASN A 50 -10.43 13.08 -6.90
C ASN A 50 -9.64 12.66 -8.17
N SER A 51 -9.57 13.53 -9.18
CA SER A 51 -8.83 13.30 -10.43
C SER A 51 -7.30 13.26 -10.28
N GLY A 52 -6.76 13.83 -9.19
CA GLY A 52 -5.36 13.67 -8.80
C GLY A 52 -5.05 12.29 -8.20
N CYS A 53 -6.07 11.61 -7.68
CA CYS A 53 -6.03 10.20 -7.30
C CYS A 53 -6.67 9.36 -8.43
N HIS A 54 -7.44 8.32 -8.14
CA HIS A 54 -8.04 7.45 -9.17
C HIS A 54 -9.53 7.77 -9.42
N GLY A 55 -9.94 9.02 -9.22
CA GLY A 55 -11.31 9.48 -9.51
C GLY A 55 -11.56 9.76 -10.99
N THR A 56 -12.77 10.22 -11.32
CA THR A 56 -13.17 10.59 -12.69
C THR A 56 -12.18 11.57 -13.32
N GLY A 57 -11.74 11.26 -14.54
CA GLY A 57 -10.78 12.09 -15.28
C GLY A 57 -9.33 11.97 -14.82
N SER A 58 -9.01 11.01 -13.93
CA SER A 58 -7.62 10.75 -13.56
C SER A 58 -6.79 10.24 -14.72
N THR A 59 -5.60 10.81 -14.87
CA THR A 59 -4.56 10.39 -15.82
C THR A 59 -3.39 9.69 -15.12
N HIS A 60 -3.44 9.52 -13.79
CA HIS A 60 -2.39 8.85 -13.02
C HIS A 60 -2.57 7.35 -13.10
N GLY A 61 -1.54 6.62 -13.55
CA GLY A 61 -1.64 5.19 -13.80
C GLY A 61 -2.25 4.42 -12.61
N PRO A 62 -3.26 3.56 -12.83
CA PRO A 62 -3.83 3.12 -14.12
C PRO A 62 -4.90 4.05 -14.76
N GLY A 63 -5.24 5.16 -14.12
CA GLY A 63 -6.30 6.09 -14.51
C GLY A 63 -7.43 6.11 -13.48
N ALA A 64 -8.65 6.38 -13.96
CA ALA A 64 -9.86 6.30 -13.15
C ALA A 64 -10.17 4.85 -12.73
N LEU A 65 -10.69 4.69 -11.52
CA LEU A 65 -11.11 3.41 -10.93
C LEU A 65 -12.56 3.50 -10.43
N THR A 66 -13.42 4.19 -11.18
CA THR A 66 -14.79 4.56 -10.76
C THR A 66 -15.84 3.53 -11.15
N SER A 67 -15.46 2.49 -11.90
CA SER A 67 -16.32 1.38 -12.29
C SER A 67 -15.67 0.02 -12.00
N TYR A 68 -16.50 -1.02 -11.91
CA TYR A 68 -16.01 -2.40 -11.82
C TYR A 68 -15.07 -2.73 -12.98
N ALA A 69 -15.41 -2.35 -14.22
CA ALA A 69 -14.62 -2.69 -15.39
C ALA A 69 -13.20 -2.09 -15.33
N GLU A 70 -13.07 -0.83 -14.94
CA GLU A 70 -11.76 -0.17 -14.77
C GLU A 70 -10.92 -0.84 -13.68
N VAL A 71 -11.56 -1.16 -12.55
CA VAL A 71 -10.90 -1.81 -11.41
C VAL A 71 -10.51 -3.25 -11.75
N PHE A 72 -11.39 -3.98 -12.42
CA PHE A 72 -11.13 -5.34 -12.89
C PHE A 72 -9.95 -5.34 -13.88
N ASN A 73 -9.95 -4.45 -14.86
CA ASN A 73 -8.86 -4.35 -15.84
C ASN A 73 -7.52 -3.96 -15.20
N SER A 74 -7.56 -3.23 -14.08
CA SER A 74 -6.36 -2.76 -13.36
C SER A 74 -5.98 -3.62 -12.14
N ARG A 75 -6.71 -4.71 -11.88
CA ARG A 75 -6.67 -5.46 -10.62
C ARG A 75 -5.28 -5.92 -10.20
N SER A 76 -4.44 -6.34 -11.14
CA SER A 76 -3.07 -6.79 -10.84
C SER A 76 -2.18 -5.64 -10.35
N ALA A 77 -2.32 -4.45 -10.95
CA ALA A 77 -1.59 -3.26 -10.53
C ALA A 77 -2.07 -2.78 -9.15
N ILE A 78 -3.39 -2.74 -8.94
CA ILE A 78 -4.02 -2.41 -7.66
C ILE A 78 -3.51 -3.36 -6.57
N ARG A 79 -3.56 -4.67 -6.83
CA ARG A 79 -3.09 -5.70 -5.90
C ARG A 79 -1.63 -5.46 -5.49
N SER A 80 -0.74 -5.25 -6.46
CA SER A 80 0.68 -5.00 -6.19
C SER A 80 0.91 -3.73 -5.37
N ALA A 81 0.20 -2.65 -5.69
CA ALA A 81 0.35 -1.37 -4.99
C ALA A 81 -0.17 -1.43 -3.54
N VAL A 82 -1.29 -2.12 -3.32
CA VAL A 82 -1.88 -2.33 -2.00
C VAL A 82 -1.01 -3.26 -1.14
N ALA A 83 -0.51 -4.36 -1.72
CA ALA A 83 0.36 -5.30 -1.03
C ALA A 83 1.68 -4.66 -0.60
N SER A 84 2.28 -3.82 -1.46
CA SER A 84 3.51 -3.08 -1.14
C SER A 84 3.27 -1.87 -0.22
N GLY A 85 2.02 -1.47 -0.02
CA GLY A 85 1.66 -0.28 0.76
C GLY A 85 2.04 1.04 0.08
N THR A 86 2.30 1.03 -1.23
CA THR A 86 2.57 2.25 -2.02
C THR A 86 1.32 3.06 -2.32
N MET A 87 0.15 2.40 -2.26
CA MET A 87 -1.16 3.05 -2.36
C MET A 87 -2.03 2.71 -1.15
N PRO A 88 -2.82 3.67 -0.66
CA PRO A 88 -2.90 5.09 -1.08
C PRO A 88 -1.67 5.92 -0.68
N GLN A 89 -1.31 6.93 -1.46
CA GLN A 89 -0.16 7.81 -1.15
C GLN A 89 -0.40 8.71 0.07
N ASN A 90 -1.64 9.20 0.24
CA ASN A 90 -2.02 10.14 1.29
C ASN A 90 -2.89 9.48 2.37
N GLY A 91 -2.55 8.25 2.76
CA GLY A 91 -3.33 7.51 3.73
C GLY A 91 -2.79 6.10 3.95
N SER A 92 -3.58 5.26 4.61
CA SER A 92 -3.27 3.85 4.77
C SER A 92 -4.55 3.03 4.76
N LEU A 93 -4.45 1.80 4.27
CA LEU A 93 -5.50 0.81 4.40
C LEU A 93 -5.25 -0.03 5.65
N SER A 94 -6.31 -0.30 6.39
CA SER A 94 -6.28 -1.30 7.48
C SER A 94 -5.98 -2.69 6.92
N THR A 95 -5.52 -3.59 7.79
CA THR A 95 -5.29 -5.00 7.44
C THR A 95 -6.53 -5.65 6.82
N ALA A 96 -7.72 -5.36 7.37
CA ALA A 96 -8.98 -5.89 6.84
C ALA A 96 -9.27 -5.37 5.42
N GLN A 97 -9.02 -4.10 5.15
CA GLN A 97 -9.21 -3.51 3.82
C GLN A 97 -8.21 -4.07 2.80
N LYS A 98 -6.95 -4.27 3.21
CA LYS A 98 -5.95 -4.95 2.36
C LYS A 98 -6.38 -6.38 2.05
N ASN A 99 -6.80 -7.15 3.05
CA ASN A 99 -7.31 -8.51 2.85
C ASN A 99 -8.50 -8.52 1.89
N ALA A 100 -9.46 -7.60 2.04
CA ALA A 100 -10.62 -7.50 1.15
C ALA A 100 -10.20 -7.37 -0.32
N ILE A 101 -9.31 -6.43 -0.63
CA ILE A 101 -8.84 -6.19 -2.00
C ILE A 101 -8.01 -7.36 -2.51
N LEU A 102 -6.99 -7.79 -1.77
CA LEU A 102 -6.03 -8.80 -2.23
C LEU A 102 -6.70 -10.16 -2.44
N CYS A 103 -7.51 -10.60 -1.48
CA CYS A 103 -8.22 -11.88 -1.58
C CYS A 103 -9.26 -11.88 -2.68
N TRP A 104 -9.96 -10.77 -2.90
CA TRP A 104 -10.90 -10.65 -4.02
C TRP A 104 -10.19 -10.78 -5.36
N VAL A 105 -9.04 -10.10 -5.55
CA VAL A 105 -8.24 -10.26 -6.78
C VAL A 105 -7.76 -11.69 -6.96
N ASP A 106 -7.22 -12.30 -5.88
CA ASP A 106 -6.69 -13.67 -5.91
C ASP A 106 -7.76 -14.73 -6.15
N SER A 107 -9.01 -14.43 -5.81
CA SER A 107 -10.17 -15.32 -6.04
C SER A 107 -10.85 -15.09 -7.40
N GLY A 108 -10.22 -14.33 -8.31
CA GLY A 108 -10.73 -14.11 -9.66
C GLY A 108 -11.53 -12.82 -9.87
N ALA A 109 -11.57 -11.94 -8.87
CA ALA A 109 -12.18 -10.61 -8.96
C ALA A 109 -13.66 -10.62 -9.41
N THR A 110 -14.48 -11.46 -8.76
CA THR A 110 -15.89 -11.66 -9.09
C THR A 110 -16.70 -10.36 -8.99
N ASN A 111 -17.68 -10.20 -9.89
CA ASN A 111 -18.66 -9.10 -9.85
C ASN A 111 -19.95 -9.56 -9.15
N ASN A 112 -19.95 -9.57 -7.82
CA ASN A 112 -21.03 -10.10 -6.98
C ASN A 112 -21.36 -9.20 -5.79
#